data_AF-A0A8I0FTW4-F1
#
_entry.id   AF-A0A8I0FTW4-F1
#
_cell.length_a   1.000
_cell.length_b   1.000
_cell.length_c   1.000
_cell.angle_alpha   90.00
_cell.angle_beta   90.00
_cell.angle_gamma   90.00
#
_symmetry.space_group_name_H-M   'P 1'
#
loop_
_entity.id
_entity.type
_entity.pdbx_description
1 polymer ?
#
loop_
_entity_poly.entity_id
_entity_poly.type
_entity_poly.pdbx_seq_one_letter_code
_entity_poly.pdbx_strand_id
1 'polypeptide(L)' 'LPTIGLKTLKQSKIAGLKGIVIKSKQHVFLDKNKCIKFANKNNMFISVK' A
#
# COMPACT_ATOMS: atom_id res chain seq x y z
N LEU A 1 9.64 9.59 -9.23
CA LEU A 1 9.53 8.56 -8.17
C LEU A 1 8.13 7.97 -8.18
N PRO A 2 7.96 6.63 -8.16
CA PRO A 2 6.65 6.02 -8.02
C PRO A 2 6.05 6.30 -6.63
N THR A 3 4.84 6.84 -6.61
CA THR A 3 4.10 7.16 -5.39
C THR A 3 3.02 6.14 -5.12
N ILE A 4 2.89 5.73 -3.86
CA ILE A 4 1.88 4.78 -3.42
C ILE A 4 0.85 5.53 -2.59
N GLY A 5 -0.38 5.52 -3.07
CA GLY A 5 -1.49 6.19 -2.44
C GLY A 5 -2.62 5.23 -2.10
N LEU A 6 -3.67 5.80 -1.51
CA LEU A 6 -4.86 5.05 -1.12
C LEU A 6 -5.59 4.43 -2.34
N LYS A 7 -5.51 5.09 -3.52
CA LYS A 7 -6.05 4.56 -4.78
C LYS A 7 -5.40 3.24 -5.17
N THR A 8 -4.08 3.14 -5.04
CA THR A 8 -3.31 1.92 -5.35
C THR A 8 -3.70 0.77 -4.44
N LEU A 9 -3.88 1.04 -3.14
CA LEU A 9 -4.36 0.04 -2.18
C LEU A 9 -5.80 -0.42 -2.48
N LYS A 10 -6.70 0.50 -2.85
CA LYS A 10 -8.06 0.15 -3.28
C LYS A 10 -8.06 -0.72 -4.54
N GLN A 11 -7.27 -0.36 -5.56
CA GLN A 11 -7.13 -1.15 -6.78
C GLN A 11 -6.54 -2.53 -6.48
N SER A 12 -5.54 -2.61 -5.61
CA SER A 12 -4.94 -3.88 -5.19
C SER A 12 -5.96 -4.78 -4.47
N LYS A 13 -6.84 -4.19 -3.66
CA LYS A 13 -7.92 -4.92 -3.00
C LYS A 13 -8.97 -5.43 -3.99
N ILE A 14 -9.37 -4.61 -4.97
CA ILE A 14 -10.31 -5.00 -6.04
C ILE A 14 -9.71 -6.11 -6.90
N ALA A 15 -8.40 -6.05 -7.16
CA ALA A 15 -7.65 -7.08 -7.88
C ALA A 15 -7.47 -8.39 -7.08
N GLY A 16 -7.97 -8.48 -5.83
CA GLY A 16 -7.87 -9.69 -5.01
C GLY A 16 -6.48 -9.92 -4.41
N LEU A 17 -5.60 -8.91 -4.40
CA LEU A 17 -4.24 -9.03 -3.85
C LEU A 17 -4.27 -9.02 -2.31
N LYS A 18 -3.45 -9.88 -1.71
CA LYS A 18 -3.31 -9.97 -0.23
C LYS A 18 -2.44 -8.86 0.37
N GLY A 19 -1.65 -8.15 -0.43
CA GLY A 19 -0.73 -7.13 0.06
C GLY A 19 0.12 -6.50 -1.02
N ILE A 20 1.00 -5.58 -0.62
CA ILE A 20 1.93 -4.86 -1.50
C ILE A 20 3.35 -4.99 -0.92
N VAL A 21 4.32 -5.27 -1.79
CA VAL A 21 5.76 -5.22 -1.46
C VAL A 21 6.36 -4.00 -2.12
N ILE A 22 7.12 -3.22 -1.36
CA ILE A 22 7.74 -1.99 -1.85
C ILE A 22 9.24 -2.02 -1.62
N LYS A 23 10.01 -1.42 -2.52
CA LYS A 23 11.43 -1.19 -2.29
C LYS A 23 11.66 0.06 -1.45
N SER A 24 12.47 -0.06 -0.42
CA SER A 24 12.93 1.06 0.41
C SER A 24 13.59 2.13 -0.47
N LYS A 25 13.37 3.40 -0.13
CA LYS A 25 13.91 4.59 -0.83
C LYS A 25 13.48 4.79 -2.30
N GLN A 26 12.80 3.83 -2.95
CA GLN A 26 12.27 3.99 -4.32
C GLN A 26 10.81 4.43 -4.34
N HIS A 27 10.01 4.07 -3.34
CA HIS A 27 8.59 4.41 -3.28
C HIS A 27 8.27 5.41 -2.17
N VAL A 28 7.44 6.40 -2.49
CA VAL A 28 6.97 7.43 -1.55
C VAL A 28 5.48 7.23 -1.25
N PHE A 29 5.11 7.21 0.03
CA PHE A 29 3.71 7.18 0.45
C PHE A 29 3.16 8.61 0.61
N LEU A 30 2.11 8.95 -0.13
CA LEU A 30 1.44 10.25 0.00
C LEU A 30 0.71 10.43 1.34
N ASP A 31 0.13 9.36 1.88
CA ASP A 31 -0.63 9.38 3.14
C ASP A 31 -0.34 8.10 3.93
N LYS A 32 0.86 7.98 4.51
CA LYS A 32 1.31 6.75 5.18
C LYS A 32 0.31 6.27 6.24
N ASN A 33 -0.21 7.16 7.09
CA ASN A 33 -1.20 6.81 8.11
C ASN A 33 -2.54 6.31 7.54
N LYS A 34 -3.07 6.94 6.48
CA LYS A 34 -4.31 6.47 5.85
C LYS A 34 -4.11 5.13 5.14
N CYS A 35 -2.96 4.94 4.51
CA CYS A 35 -2.57 3.70 3.85
C CYS A 35 -2.45 2.54 4.86
N ILE A 36 -1.80 2.77 6.00
CA ILE A 36 -1.67 1.77 7.07
C ILE A 36 -3.05 1.43 7.65
N LYS A 37 -3.89 2.44 7.96
CA LYS A 37 -5.26 2.21 8.46
C LYS A 37 -6.10 1.40 7.47
N PHE A 38 -6.01 1.71 6.17
CA PHE A 38 -6.73 0.96 5.14
C PHE A 38 -6.22 -0.48 5.02
N ALA A 39 -4.90 -0.68 5.05
CA ALA A 39 -4.30 -2.01 4.99
C ALA A 39 -4.71 -2.87 6.19
N ASN A 40 -4.63 -2.33 7.41
CA ASN A 40 -5.05 -3.04 8.63
C ASN A 40 -6.56 -3.36 8.61
N LYS A 41 -7.41 -2.42 8.21
CA LYS A 41 -8.87 -2.66 8.11
C LYS A 41 -9.22 -3.77 7.10
N ASN A 42 -8.41 -3.94 6.05
CA ASN A 42 -8.65 -4.91 4.98
C ASN A 42 -7.82 -6.19 5.12
N ASN A 43 -7.10 -6.36 6.24
CA ASN A 43 -6.14 -7.45 6.48
C ASN A 43 -5.12 -7.63 5.34
N MET A 44 -4.58 -6.51 4.83
CA MET A 44 -3.53 -6.50 3.81
C MET A 44 -2.16 -6.28 4.45
N PHE A 45 -1.12 -6.94 3.92
CA PHE A 45 0.25 -6.68 4.34
C PHE A 45 0.93 -5.63 3.46
N ILE A 46 1.76 -4.79 4.08
CA ILE A 46 2.69 -3.89 3.39
C ILE A 46 4.08 -4.31 3.84
N SER A 47 4.87 -4.87 2.92
CA SER A 47 6.25 -5.28 3.19
C SER A 47 7.23 -4.32 2.50
N VAL A 48 8.30 -3.98 3.19
CA VAL A 48 9.38 -3.15 2.65
C VAL A 48 10.63 -4.01 2.49
N LYS A 49 11.17 -4.06 1.27
CA LYS A 49 12.42 -4.73 0.91
C LYS A 49 13.51 -3.75 0.51
#